data_AF-A0A2V8JVP6-F1
#
_entry.id   AF-A0A2V8JVP6-F1
#
_cell.length_a   1.000
_cell.length_b   1.000
_cell.length_c   1.000
_cell.angle_alpha   90.00
_cell.angle_beta   90.00
_cell.angle_gamma   90.00
#
_symmetry.space_group_name_H-M   'P 1'
#
loop_
_entity.id
_entity.type
_entity.pdbx_description
1 polymer ?
#
loop_
_entity_poly.entity_id
_entity_poly.type
_entity_poly.pdbx_seq_one_letter_code
_entity_poly.pdbx_strand_id
1 'polypeptide(L)'
;MNPFELTSQLMSIASVTGTEAAVGEFLSSHIAGLGYRVERQNVAADRFNVLGFAGDARVILCTHIDTVPPILPVREDNEYLYGRGACDTKGIIAAMLEAGNRLRRDGTTDFGYLFVVGEETDSAGAKAANTLKWQSEYVVVGEPTENRLARAQKGAVMANLTVSGRAAHSGYPEAGTSAIENLWKVLTECQSADWGNDSVLGKGTFNIGVFHGG
;
A
#
# COMPACT_ATOMS: atom_id res chain seq x y z
N MET A 1 1.67 -14.34 22.74
CA MET A 1 1.45 -14.79 21.36
C MET A 1 2.75 -14.63 20.62
N ASN A 2 3.23 -15.67 19.95
CA ASN A 2 4.42 -15.55 19.12
C ASN A 2 4.08 -14.90 17.76
N PRO A 3 5.06 -14.50 16.95
CA PRO A 3 4.80 -13.81 15.68
C PRO A 3 3.98 -14.63 14.67
N PHE A 4 4.17 -15.95 14.60
CA PHE A 4 3.44 -16.81 13.67
C PHE A 4 1.96 -16.92 14.06
N GLU A 5 1.67 -17.14 15.35
CA GLU A 5 0.30 -17.14 15.88
C GLU A 5 -0.41 -15.82 15.60
N LEU A 6 0.27 -14.69 15.83
CA LEU A 6 -0.29 -13.36 15.56
C LEU A 6 -0.56 -13.16 14.07
N THR A 7 0.36 -13.62 13.21
CA THR A 7 0.18 -13.56 11.75
C THR A 7 -1.05 -14.35 11.33
N SER A 8 -1.17 -15.61 11.78
CA SER A 8 -2.32 -16.47 11.46
C SER A 8 -3.64 -15.88 11.97
N GLN A 9 -3.66 -15.26 13.15
CA GLN A 9 -4.85 -14.56 13.65
C GLN A 9 -5.22 -13.35 12.80
N LEU A 10 -4.25 -12.51 12.45
CA LEU A 10 -4.47 -11.35 11.59
C LEU A 10 -4.98 -11.74 10.20
N MET A 11 -4.45 -12.83 9.62
CA MET A 11 -4.89 -13.38 8.33
C MET A 11 -6.29 -13.97 8.40
N SER A 12 -6.69 -14.50 9.56
CA SER A 12 -8.03 -15.05 9.77
C SER A 12 -9.12 -13.96 9.84
N ILE A 13 -8.73 -12.70 10.02
CA ILE A 13 -9.64 -11.55 10.00
C ILE A 13 -9.65 -10.96 8.58
N ALA A 14 -10.74 -11.23 7.86
CA ALA A 14 -10.97 -10.64 6.55
C ALA A 14 -10.85 -9.11 6.61
N SER A 15 -9.98 -8.57 5.76
CA SER A 15 -9.65 -7.15 5.72
C SER A 15 -9.36 -6.74 4.30
N VAL A 16 -10.31 -7.05 3.39
CA VAL A 16 -10.22 -6.51 2.04
C VAL A 16 -10.33 -4.98 2.14
N THR A 17 -9.65 -4.25 1.27
CA THR A 17 -9.72 -2.77 1.28
C THR A 17 -11.17 -2.29 1.32
N GLY A 18 -11.47 -1.43 2.28
CA GLY A 18 -12.82 -0.95 2.60
C GLY A 18 -13.54 -1.72 3.71
N THR A 19 -13.03 -2.85 4.19
CA THR A 19 -13.62 -3.66 5.27
C THR A 19 -12.65 -3.88 6.44
N GLU A 20 -11.78 -2.91 6.72
CA GLU A 20 -10.65 -3.07 7.63
C GLU A 20 -11.03 -2.97 9.13
N ALA A 21 -12.26 -2.56 9.46
CA ALA A 21 -12.66 -2.23 10.82
C ALA A 21 -12.36 -3.36 11.83
N ALA A 22 -12.72 -4.60 11.51
CA ALA A 22 -12.53 -5.74 12.41
C ALA A 22 -11.04 -6.01 12.73
N VAL A 23 -10.15 -5.88 11.75
CA VAL A 23 -8.70 -6.07 11.99
C VAL A 23 -8.09 -4.87 12.71
N GLY A 24 -8.58 -3.66 12.46
CA GLY A 24 -8.20 -2.46 13.19
C GLY A 24 -8.59 -2.51 14.67
N GLU A 25 -9.78 -3.03 14.99
CA GLU A 25 -10.24 -3.27 16.36
C GLU A 25 -9.38 -4.30 17.09
N PHE A 26 -9.09 -5.42 16.43
CA PHE A 26 -8.20 -6.45 16.96
C PHE A 26 -6.81 -5.87 17.24
N LEU A 27 -6.20 -5.17 16.27
CA LEU A 27 -4.88 -4.58 16.43
C LEU A 27 -4.85 -3.53 17.55
N SER A 28 -5.85 -2.66 17.61
CA SER A 28 -5.96 -1.66 18.68
C SER A 28 -5.96 -2.33 20.06
N SER A 29 -6.77 -3.37 20.22
CA SER A 29 -6.90 -4.12 21.48
C SER A 29 -5.62 -4.88 21.82
N HIS A 30 -5.00 -5.51 20.82
CA HIS A 30 -3.75 -6.25 20.99
C HIS A 30 -2.60 -5.34 21.43
N ILE A 31 -2.42 -4.21 20.74
CA ILE A 31 -1.36 -3.23 21.03
C ILE A 31 -1.58 -2.59 22.41
N ALA A 32 -2.83 -2.27 22.77
CA ALA A 32 -3.17 -1.79 24.11
C ALA A 32 -2.86 -2.85 25.19
N GLY A 33 -3.17 -4.12 24.92
CA GLY A 33 -2.85 -5.24 25.82
C GLY A 33 -1.35 -5.48 26.02
N LEU A 34 -0.52 -5.09 25.05
CA LEU A 34 0.94 -5.06 25.19
C LEU A 34 1.44 -3.82 25.96
N GLY A 35 0.55 -2.92 26.39
CA GLY A 35 0.85 -1.76 27.21
C GLY A 35 1.42 -0.58 26.44
N TYR A 36 1.12 -0.45 25.14
CA TYR A 36 1.42 0.76 24.36
C TYR A 36 0.24 1.75 24.47
N ARG A 37 0.51 3.05 24.33
CA ARG A 37 -0.56 4.03 24.15
C ARG A 37 -1.13 3.88 22.74
N VAL A 38 -2.43 3.62 22.65
CA VAL A 38 -3.12 3.41 21.37
C VAL A 38 -3.99 4.62 21.04
N GLU A 39 -3.92 5.05 19.79
CA GLU A 39 -4.79 6.05 19.21
C GLU A 39 -5.38 5.52 17.90
N ARG A 40 -6.56 6.04 17.55
CA ARG A 40 -7.21 5.73 16.28
C ARG A 40 -7.39 7.02 15.51
N GLN A 41 -7.01 6.99 14.23
CA GLN A 41 -7.26 8.09 13.32
C GLN A 41 -8.38 7.69 12.38
N ASN A 42 -9.53 8.34 12.49
CA ASN A 42 -10.64 8.14 11.56
C ASN A 42 -10.22 8.53 10.13
N VAL A 43 -10.51 7.67 9.16
CA VAL A 43 -10.19 7.89 7.73
C VAL A 43 -11.47 8.10 6.92
N ALA A 44 -12.41 7.15 6.98
CA ALA A 44 -13.69 7.25 6.31
C ALA A 44 -14.68 6.24 6.89
N ALA A 45 -15.92 6.69 7.18
CA ALA A 45 -16.95 5.84 7.79
C ALA A 45 -16.44 5.11 9.05
N ASP A 46 -16.29 3.78 8.99
CA ASP A 46 -15.77 2.91 10.04
C ASP A 46 -14.30 2.51 9.85
N ARG A 47 -13.64 3.01 8.79
CA ARG A 47 -12.23 2.77 8.49
C ARG A 47 -11.36 3.76 9.26
N PHE A 48 -10.37 3.24 9.97
CA PHE A 48 -9.43 4.05 10.76
C PHE A 48 -8.02 3.46 10.73
N ASN A 49 -7.01 4.33 10.77
CA ASN A 49 -5.64 3.92 11.04
C ASN A 49 -5.49 3.60 12.54
N VAL A 50 -4.62 2.66 12.86
CA VAL A 50 -4.24 2.32 14.24
C VAL A 50 -2.84 2.87 14.52
N LEU A 51 -2.72 3.70 15.54
CA LEU A 51 -1.46 4.21 16.03
C LEU A 51 -1.14 3.60 17.38
N GLY A 52 0.12 3.21 17.59
CA GLY A 52 0.61 2.67 18.86
C GLY A 52 1.93 3.32 19.25
N PHE A 53 2.09 3.76 20.49
CA PHE A 53 3.27 4.49 20.93
C PHE A 53 3.90 3.85 22.17
N ALA A 54 5.21 3.59 22.11
CA ALA A 54 5.98 3.16 23.28
C ALA A 54 6.34 4.34 24.21
N GLY A 55 6.45 5.53 23.62
CA GLY A 55 6.81 6.79 24.25
C GLY A 55 6.69 7.93 23.23
N ASP A 56 7.56 8.92 23.30
CA ASP A 56 7.67 9.96 22.28
C ASP A 56 8.41 9.39 21.06
N ALA A 57 7.65 9.06 20.02
CA ALA A 57 8.18 8.32 18.88
C ALA A 57 9.05 9.18 17.97
N ARG A 58 10.34 8.89 17.94
CA ARG A 58 11.30 9.37 16.93
C ARG A 58 11.24 8.54 15.66
N VAL A 59 10.93 7.24 15.76
CA VAL A 59 10.78 6.32 14.63
C VAL A 59 9.36 5.75 14.59
N ILE A 60 8.73 5.75 13.41
CA ILE A 60 7.45 5.09 13.17
C ILE A 60 7.66 3.85 12.30
N LEU A 61 7.23 2.69 12.78
CA LEU A 61 7.11 1.46 12.00
C LEU A 61 5.73 1.47 11.33
N CYS A 62 5.69 1.52 10.00
CA CYS A 62 4.47 1.73 9.24
C CYS A 62 4.22 0.56 8.27
N THR A 63 2.98 0.07 8.18
CA THR A 63 2.53 -0.86 7.14
C THR A 63 1.02 -0.77 7.03
N HIS A 64 0.42 -1.36 6.01
CA HIS A 64 -1.03 -1.38 5.87
C HIS A 64 -1.67 -2.60 6.54
N ILE A 65 -2.99 -2.52 6.74
CA ILE A 65 -3.80 -3.60 7.34
C ILE A 65 -4.85 -4.13 6.39
N ASP A 66 -5.09 -3.50 5.24
CA ASP A 66 -5.94 -4.07 4.21
C ASP A 66 -5.20 -5.12 3.38
N THR A 67 -5.95 -5.77 2.51
CA THR A 67 -5.48 -6.81 1.60
C THR A 67 -6.31 -6.75 0.31
N VAL A 68 -5.78 -7.24 -0.81
CA VAL A 68 -6.60 -7.47 -2.02
C VAL A 68 -7.51 -8.71 -1.94
N PRO A 69 -8.62 -8.76 -2.70
CA PRO A 69 -9.37 -10.00 -2.91
C PRO A 69 -8.56 -11.06 -3.70
N PRO A 70 -8.93 -12.35 -3.64
CA PRO A 70 -9.93 -12.94 -2.76
C PRO A 70 -9.37 -13.21 -1.35
N ILE A 71 -10.28 -13.52 -0.41
CA ILE A 71 -9.92 -14.09 0.89
C ILE A 71 -9.46 -15.53 0.65
N LEU A 72 -8.26 -15.87 1.13
CA LEU A 72 -7.70 -17.20 1.04
C LEU A 72 -7.52 -17.77 2.46
N PRO A 73 -7.86 -19.05 2.69
CA PRO A 73 -7.78 -19.65 4.01
C PRO A 73 -6.33 -19.70 4.51
N VAL A 74 -6.17 -19.59 5.83
CA VAL A 74 -4.88 -19.73 6.49
C VAL A 74 -4.51 -21.21 6.52
N ARG A 75 -3.33 -21.55 6.02
CA ARG A 75 -2.71 -22.88 6.13
C ARG A 75 -1.25 -22.71 6.51
N GLU A 76 -0.72 -23.63 7.28
CA GLU A 76 0.69 -23.66 7.67
C GLU A 76 1.26 -25.05 7.34
N ASP A 77 2.52 -25.09 6.92
CA ASP A 77 3.35 -26.30 6.96
C ASP A 77 4.67 -26.00 7.68
N ASN A 78 5.64 -26.92 7.60
CA ASN A 78 6.90 -26.80 8.35
C ASN A 78 7.75 -25.59 7.92
N GLU A 79 7.52 -25.02 6.74
CA GLU A 79 8.36 -23.95 6.17
C GLU A 79 7.58 -22.66 5.93
N TYR A 80 6.29 -22.75 5.58
CA TYR A 80 5.52 -21.60 5.10
C TYR A 80 4.16 -21.45 5.76
N LEU A 81 3.78 -20.19 5.92
CA LEU A 81 2.41 -19.76 6.17
C LEU A 81 1.77 -19.30 4.85
N TYR A 82 0.62 -19.87 4.53
CA TYR A 82 -0.13 -19.62 3.30
C TYR A 82 -1.45 -18.96 3.62
N GLY A 83 -1.87 -18.04 2.75
CA GLY A 83 -3.15 -17.37 2.82
C GLY A 83 -3.02 -15.90 2.42
N ARG A 84 -4.16 -15.21 2.34
CA ARG A 84 -4.19 -13.78 2.06
C ARG A 84 -3.63 -13.05 3.27
N GLY A 85 -2.71 -12.11 3.06
CA GLY A 85 -2.07 -11.41 4.17
C GLY A 85 -0.71 -11.99 4.59
N ALA A 86 -0.35 -13.21 4.21
CA ALA A 86 0.83 -13.89 4.76
C ALA A 86 2.14 -13.12 4.49
N CYS A 87 2.39 -12.83 3.21
CA CYS A 87 3.50 -12.00 2.75
C CYS A 87 3.17 -10.50 2.90
N ASP A 88 1.99 -10.13 2.43
CA ASP A 88 1.52 -8.77 2.22
C ASP A 88 0.21 -8.54 3.01
N THR A 89 0.23 -7.92 4.19
CA THR A 89 1.42 -7.54 4.98
C THR A 89 1.35 -8.00 6.45
N LYS A 90 0.47 -8.97 6.77
CA LYS A 90 0.20 -9.38 8.17
C LYS A 90 1.41 -9.97 8.88
N GLY A 91 2.27 -10.71 8.17
CA GLY A 91 3.52 -11.21 8.74
C GLY A 91 4.46 -10.08 9.17
N ILE A 92 4.48 -8.99 8.40
CA ILE A 92 5.28 -7.81 8.68
C ILE A 92 4.73 -7.06 9.90
N ILE A 93 3.40 -6.93 10.04
CA ILE A 93 2.77 -6.38 11.25
C ILE A 93 3.24 -7.15 12.50
N ALA A 94 3.16 -8.49 12.47
CA ALA A 94 3.58 -9.32 13.59
C ALA A 94 5.08 -9.19 13.91
N ALA A 95 5.92 -9.13 12.88
CA ALA A 95 7.35 -8.92 13.03
C ALA A 95 7.69 -7.55 13.65
N MET A 96 7.01 -6.48 13.21
CA MET A 96 7.16 -5.13 13.78
C MET A 96 6.79 -5.10 15.27
N LEU A 97 5.66 -5.72 15.63
CA LEU A 97 5.20 -5.75 17.02
C LEU A 97 6.16 -6.54 17.93
N GLU A 98 6.67 -7.68 17.47
CA GLU A 98 7.67 -8.43 18.21
C GLU A 98 9.00 -7.67 18.33
N ALA A 99 9.44 -6.98 17.28
CA ALA A 99 10.64 -6.14 17.33
C ALA A 99 10.51 -5.04 18.38
N GLY A 100 9.39 -4.31 18.39
CA GLY A 100 9.17 -3.28 19.40
C GLY A 100 9.01 -3.83 20.82
N ASN A 101 8.44 -5.03 20.99
CA ASN A 101 8.41 -5.68 22.30
C ASN A 101 9.81 -6.01 22.82
N ARG A 102 10.73 -6.42 21.95
CA ARG A 102 12.14 -6.63 22.31
C ARG A 102 12.82 -5.31 22.67
N LEU A 103 12.64 -4.27 21.83
CA LEU A 103 13.18 -2.93 22.11
C LEU A 103 12.72 -2.39 23.47
N ARG A 104 11.44 -2.55 23.82
CA ARG A 104 10.92 -2.15 25.14
C ARG A 104 11.52 -2.93 26.29
N ARG A 105 11.77 -4.23 26.14
CA ARG A 105 12.47 -5.04 27.16
C ARG A 105 13.89 -4.54 27.39
N ASP A 106 14.52 -4.02 26.35
CA ASP A 106 15.85 -3.41 26.40
C ASP A 106 15.82 -1.92 26.83
N GLY A 107 14.63 -1.39 27.17
CA GLY A 107 14.44 -0.02 27.67
C GLY A 107 14.28 1.05 26.60
N THR A 108 14.24 0.70 25.32
CA THR A 108 14.01 1.64 24.22
C THR A 108 12.52 1.94 24.04
N THR A 109 12.15 3.22 23.98
CA THR A 109 10.74 3.67 23.89
C THR A 109 10.50 4.80 22.89
N ASP A 110 11.52 5.26 22.16
CA ASP A 110 11.45 6.35 21.19
C ASP A 110 10.89 5.90 19.83
N PHE A 111 9.90 5.00 19.83
CA PHE A 111 9.28 4.48 18.62
C PHE A 111 7.76 4.30 18.76
N GLY A 112 7.11 4.20 17.61
CA GLY A 112 5.68 3.89 17.50
C GLY A 112 5.36 3.09 16.24
N TYR A 113 4.07 2.80 16.09
CA TYR A 113 3.49 2.09 14.97
C TYR A 113 2.44 2.95 14.29
N LEU A 114 2.37 2.87 12.97
CA LEU A 114 1.28 3.40 12.16
C LEU A 114 0.78 2.30 11.24
N PHE A 115 -0.40 1.77 11.53
CA PHE A 115 -1.03 0.76 10.71
C PHE A 115 -2.17 1.39 9.91
N VAL A 116 -1.98 1.49 8.59
CA VAL A 116 -2.87 2.26 7.71
C VAL A 116 -3.91 1.40 7.00
N VAL A 117 -5.04 2.00 6.65
CA VAL A 117 -6.08 1.38 5.82
C VAL A 117 -5.97 1.85 4.37
N GLY A 118 -6.41 1.01 3.43
CA GLY A 118 -6.64 1.38 2.04
C GLY A 118 -5.41 1.49 1.15
N GLU A 119 -4.26 0.97 1.56
CA GLU A 119 -3.04 1.08 0.78
C GLU A 119 -3.22 0.53 -0.64
N GLU A 120 -3.89 -0.61 -0.76
CA GLU A 120 -4.00 -1.42 -1.98
C GLU A 120 -4.89 -0.78 -3.07
N THR A 121 -5.60 0.32 -2.77
CA THR A 121 -6.47 0.99 -3.76
C THR A 121 -6.43 2.51 -3.72
N ASP A 122 -6.82 3.14 -2.60
CA ASP A 122 -7.07 4.57 -2.51
C ASP A 122 -5.99 5.33 -1.72
N SER A 123 -5.11 4.59 -1.05
CA SER A 123 -4.11 5.05 -0.09
C SER A 123 -4.71 5.99 0.97
N ALA A 124 -5.99 5.82 1.31
CA ALA A 124 -6.73 6.77 2.13
C ALA A 124 -6.12 6.92 3.53
N GLY A 125 -5.66 5.82 4.13
CA GLY A 125 -5.01 5.83 5.43
C GLY A 125 -3.70 6.62 5.44
N ALA A 126 -2.81 6.39 4.48
CA ALA A 126 -1.56 7.14 4.36
C ALA A 126 -1.80 8.64 4.11
N LYS A 127 -2.76 8.98 3.23
CA LYS A 127 -3.17 10.37 2.99
C LYS A 127 -3.72 11.04 4.24
N ALA A 128 -4.54 10.34 5.03
CA ALA A 128 -5.03 10.84 6.30
C ALA A 128 -3.87 11.04 7.29
N ALA A 129 -2.94 10.09 7.38
CA ALA A 129 -1.79 10.17 8.29
C ALA A 129 -0.93 11.41 8.01
N ASN A 130 -0.78 11.82 6.75
CA ASN A 130 -0.06 13.04 6.36
C ASN A 130 -0.67 14.35 6.90
N THR A 131 -1.92 14.32 7.40
CA THR A 131 -2.56 15.48 8.04
C THR A 131 -2.23 15.62 9.53
N LEU A 132 -1.62 14.59 10.14
CA LEU A 132 -1.21 14.60 11.54
C LEU A 132 0.06 15.44 11.72
N LYS A 133 0.22 15.97 12.93
CA LYS A 133 1.45 16.66 13.34
C LYS A 133 2.45 15.64 13.90
N TRP A 134 3.28 15.10 13.02
CA TRP A 134 4.34 14.16 13.41
C TRP A 134 5.49 14.88 14.12
N GLN A 135 5.99 14.25 15.18
CA GLN A 135 7.27 14.60 15.81
C GLN A 135 8.39 13.60 15.44
N SER A 136 8.04 12.54 14.72
CA SER A 136 8.97 11.49 14.29
C SER A 136 9.90 11.99 13.19
N GLU A 137 11.16 11.57 13.25
CA GLU A 137 12.21 11.87 12.27
C GLU A 137 12.26 10.84 11.14
N TYR A 138 11.87 9.60 11.42
CA TYR A 138 11.98 8.49 10.49
C TYR A 138 10.70 7.67 10.42
N VAL A 139 10.43 7.14 9.23
CA VAL A 139 9.44 6.09 9.01
C VAL A 139 10.13 4.89 8.37
N VAL A 140 9.88 3.70 8.92
CA VAL A 140 10.24 2.43 8.29
C VAL A 140 8.96 1.83 7.75
N VAL A 141 8.80 1.87 6.43
CA VAL A 141 7.66 1.26 5.76
C VAL A 141 7.96 -0.22 5.54
N GLY A 142 7.11 -1.07 6.12
CA GLY A 142 7.18 -2.50 5.98
C GLY A 142 6.42 -2.94 4.75
N GLU A 143 7.16 -3.37 3.74
CA GLU A 143 6.62 -3.97 2.52
C GLU A 143 7.44 -5.22 2.17
N PRO A 144 6.89 -6.17 1.40
CA PRO A 144 7.58 -7.39 1.02
C PRO A 144 8.72 -7.09 0.04
N THR A 145 9.88 -6.79 0.60
CA THR A 145 11.10 -6.38 -0.12
C THR A 145 12.18 -7.45 -0.11
N GLU A 146 11.80 -8.71 0.19
CA GLU A 146 12.74 -9.82 0.41
C GLU A 146 13.81 -9.52 1.48
N ASN A 147 13.43 -8.78 2.53
CA ASN A 147 14.34 -8.25 3.57
C ASN A 147 15.46 -7.35 3.03
N ARG A 148 15.26 -6.70 1.88
CA ARG A 148 16.19 -5.71 1.33
C ARG A 148 15.68 -4.30 1.60
N LEU A 149 16.61 -3.39 1.90
CA LEU A 149 16.26 -1.99 2.11
C LEU A 149 15.90 -1.32 0.77
N ALA A 150 14.60 -1.10 0.53
CA ALA A 150 14.12 -0.21 -0.50
C ALA A 150 14.26 1.25 -0.04
N ARG A 151 15.15 2.01 -0.68
CA ARG A 151 15.46 3.40 -0.29
C ARG A 151 14.64 4.46 -1.03
N ALA A 152 14.00 4.09 -2.13
CA ALA A 152 13.22 4.98 -2.96
C ALA A 152 12.22 4.19 -3.82
N GLN A 153 11.14 4.86 -4.22
CA GLN A 153 10.14 4.35 -5.16
C GLN A 153 9.92 5.39 -6.27
N LYS A 154 9.64 4.93 -7.49
CA LYS A 154 9.27 5.81 -8.60
C LYS A 154 7.93 6.49 -8.33
N GLY A 155 7.85 7.77 -8.67
CA GLY A 155 6.55 8.42 -8.82
C GLY A 155 5.74 7.79 -9.96
N ALA A 156 4.42 7.84 -9.85
CA ALA A 156 3.51 7.38 -10.88
C ALA A 156 2.56 8.52 -11.28
N VAL A 157 2.38 8.69 -12.59
CA VAL A 157 1.37 9.59 -13.16
C VAL A 157 0.51 8.74 -14.09
N MET A 158 -0.79 8.71 -13.82
CA MET A 158 -1.78 8.08 -14.69
C MET A 158 -2.54 9.17 -15.44
N ALA A 159 -2.63 9.04 -16.76
CA ALA A 159 -3.36 9.98 -17.61
C ALA A 159 -4.36 9.23 -18.50
N ASN A 160 -5.57 9.77 -18.59
CA ASN A 160 -6.58 9.32 -19.55
C ASN A 160 -6.51 10.24 -20.78
N LEU A 161 -6.19 9.65 -21.94
CA LEU A 161 -6.12 10.37 -23.21
C LEU A 161 -7.36 10.04 -24.05
N THR A 162 -8.11 11.08 -24.42
CA THR A 162 -9.25 10.97 -25.33
C THR A 162 -8.96 11.75 -26.59
N VAL A 163 -9.01 11.07 -27.74
CA VAL A 163 -8.81 11.69 -29.05
C VAL A 163 -10.09 11.54 -29.86
N SER A 164 -10.57 12.65 -30.43
CA SER A 164 -11.78 12.68 -31.26
C SER A 164 -11.41 12.70 -32.74
N GLY A 165 -12.25 12.06 -33.55
CA GLY A 165 -12.17 12.04 -35.00
C GLY A 165 -13.50 12.41 -35.64
N ARG A 166 -13.63 12.16 -36.94
CA ARG A 166 -14.90 12.30 -37.69
C ARG A 166 -15.28 10.93 -38.26
N ALA A 167 -16.42 10.39 -37.84
CA ALA A 167 -16.91 9.12 -38.33
C ALA A 167 -17.23 9.19 -39.85
N ALA A 168 -16.90 8.13 -40.56
CA ALA A 168 -17.21 7.95 -41.97
C ALA A 168 -17.35 6.46 -42.30
N HIS A 169 -18.01 6.16 -43.41
CA HIS A 169 -18.04 4.80 -43.94
C HIS A 169 -16.62 4.38 -44.33
N SER A 170 -16.20 3.17 -43.98
CA SER A 170 -14.81 2.69 -44.22
C SER A 170 -14.42 2.67 -45.71
N GLY A 171 -15.40 2.59 -46.62
CA GLY A 171 -15.20 2.73 -48.07
C GLY A 171 -14.96 4.16 -48.58
N TYR A 172 -15.15 5.19 -47.74
CA TYR A 172 -14.94 6.61 -48.08
C TYR A 172 -14.11 7.30 -46.98
N PRO A 173 -12.87 6.85 -46.72
CA PRO A 173 -12.06 7.33 -45.59
C PRO A 173 -11.80 8.85 -45.62
N GLU A 174 -11.74 9.47 -46.80
CA GLU A 174 -11.58 10.91 -47.00
C GLU A 174 -12.75 11.73 -46.43
N ALA A 175 -13.94 11.13 -46.27
CA ALA A 175 -15.08 11.76 -45.64
C ALA A 175 -14.95 11.81 -44.11
N GLY A 176 -13.95 11.15 -43.51
CA GLY A 176 -13.75 11.03 -42.06
C GLY A 176 -12.37 11.48 -41.57
N THR A 177 -12.10 11.19 -40.31
CA THR A 177 -10.78 11.34 -39.68
C THR A 177 -10.70 10.30 -38.57
N SER A 178 -9.75 9.37 -38.67
CA SER A 178 -9.63 8.28 -37.69
C SER A 178 -9.08 8.79 -36.35
N ALA A 179 -9.90 8.68 -35.30
CA ALA A 179 -9.47 8.96 -33.93
C ALA A 179 -8.32 8.02 -33.50
N ILE A 180 -8.38 6.76 -33.95
CA ILE A 180 -7.37 5.73 -33.67
C ILE A 180 -6.02 6.10 -34.28
N GLU A 181 -5.98 6.56 -35.54
CA GLU A 181 -4.73 6.97 -36.17
C GLU A 181 -4.09 8.18 -35.48
N ASN A 182 -4.91 9.16 -35.06
CA ASN A 182 -4.42 10.31 -34.31
C ASN A 182 -3.90 9.92 -32.93
N LEU A 183 -4.62 9.05 -32.21
CA LEU A 183 -4.16 8.53 -30.92
C LEU A 183 -2.86 7.73 -31.07
N TRP A 184 -2.73 6.91 -32.12
CA TRP A 184 -1.53 6.15 -32.40
C TRP A 184 -0.29 7.05 -32.57
N LYS A 185 -0.42 8.20 -33.25
CA LYS A 185 0.66 9.18 -33.39
C LYS A 185 1.11 9.71 -32.02
N VAL A 186 0.17 10.14 -31.19
CA VAL A 186 0.46 10.63 -29.82
C VAL A 186 1.15 9.55 -28.98
N LEU A 187 0.64 8.31 -29.01
CA LEU A 187 1.23 7.20 -28.24
C LEU A 187 2.64 6.85 -28.71
N THR A 188 2.90 6.94 -30.02
CA THR A 188 4.24 6.72 -30.60
C THR A 188 5.22 7.79 -30.09
N GLU A 189 4.80 9.06 -30.07
CA GLU A 189 5.61 10.15 -29.51
C GLU A 189 5.92 9.88 -28.02
N CYS A 190 4.90 9.53 -27.21
CA CYS A 190 5.09 9.19 -25.81
C CYS A 190 6.05 8.01 -25.59
N GLN A 191 5.97 6.95 -26.39
CA GLN A 191 6.86 5.79 -26.27
C GLN A 191 8.32 6.15 -26.61
N SER A 192 8.52 7.09 -27.53
CA SER A 192 9.86 7.53 -27.95
C SER A 192 10.45 8.64 -27.07
N ALA A 193 9.64 9.27 -26.21
CA ALA A 193 10.05 10.38 -25.37
C ALA A 193 11.05 9.95 -24.29
N ASP A 194 11.94 10.87 -23.89
CA ASP A 194 12.78 10.68 -22.71
C ASP A 194 11.98 11.02 -21.45
N TRP A 195 11.64 9.97 -20.68
CA TRP A 195 10.94 10.08 -19.40
C TRP A 195 11.90 10.33 -18.22
N GLY A 196 13.15 10.70 -18.52
CA GLY A 196 14.18 10.99 -17.56
C GLY A 196 14.89 9.73 -17.06
N ASN A 197 15.99 9.96 -16.35
CA ASN A 197 16.76 8.90 -15.71
C ASN A 197 17.28 9.38 -14.37
N ASP A 198 16.84 8.72 -13.30
CA ASP A 198 17.31 8.97 -11.96
C ASP A 198 18.49 8.06 -11.61
N SER A 199 19.43 8.57 -10.81
CA SER A 199 20.64 7.82 -10.44
C SER A 199 20.37 6.60 -9.54
N VAL A 200 19.24 6.59 -8.82
CA VAL A 200 18.83 5.52 -7.91
C VAL A 200 17.74 4.66 -8.54
N LEU A 201 16.73 5.30 -9.14
CA LEU A 201 15.53 4.64 -9.66
C LEU A 201 15.65 4.21 -11.13
N GLY A 202 16.68 4.67 -11.83
CA GLY A 202 16.91 4.41 -13.25
C GLY A 202 15.92 5.16 -14.15
N LYS A 203 15.71 4.62 -15.35
CA LYS A 203 14.91 5.27 -16.39
C LYS A 203 13.42 5.36 -16.02
N GLY A 204 12.81 6.50 -16.35
CA GLY A 204 11.37 6.64 -16.41
C GLY A 204 10.78 5.66 -17.43
N THR A 205 9.58 5.19 -17.15
CA THR A 205 8.89 4.19 -17.95
C THR A 205 7.52 4.70 -18.36
N PHE A 206 7.15 4.48 -19.62
CA PHE A 206 5.82 4.74 -20.13
C PHE A 206 5.14 3.43 -20.48
N ASN A 207 3.88 3.28 -20.08
CA ASN A 207 3.09 2.08 -20.34
C ASN A 207 1.67 2.46 -20.75
N ILE A 208 1.14 1.78 -21.77
CA ILE A 208 -0.25 1.90 -22.18
C ILE A 208 -1.03 0.82 -21.43
N GLY A 209 -1.79 1.22 -20.42
CA GLY A 209 -2.55 0.27 -19.58
C GLY A 209 -3.84 -0.22 -20.25
N VAL A 210 -4.59 0.68 -20.88
CA VAL A 210 -5.91 0.39 -21.47
C VAL A 210 -6.05 1.15 -22.78
N PHE A 211 -6.64 0.51 -23.79
CA PHE A 211 -6.94 1.12 -25.09
C PHE A 211 -8.37 0.76 -25.52
N HIS A 212 -9.18 1.77 -25.82
CA HIS A 212 -10.52 1.61 -26.37
C HIS A 212 -10.65 2.41 -27.67
N GLY A 213 -11.10 1.76 -28.73
CA GLY A 213 -11.34 2.40 -30.03
C GLY A 213 -12.16 1.50 -30.94
N GLY A 214 -12.93 2.12 -31.84
CA GLY A 214 -13.83 1.48 -32.80
C GLY A 214 -14.66 2.51 -33.52
#